data_AF-A0A8X6WVY4-F1
#
_entry.id   AF-A0A8X6WVY4-F1
#
_cell.length_a   1.000
_cell.length_b   1.000
_cell.length_c   1.000
_cell.angle_alpha   90.00
_cell.angle_beta   90.00
_cell.angle_gamma   90.00
#
_symmetry.space_group_name_H-M   'P 1'
#
loop_
_entity.id
_entity.type
_entity.pdbx_description
1 polymer ?
#
loop_
_entity_poly.entity_id
_entity_poly.type
_entity_poly.pdbx_seq_one_letter_code
_entity_poly.pdbx_strand_id
1 'polypeptide(L)'
;MTGKHFVGCVDKEAFYGAFSKSPYKFKHFNINFIGVYVDGPPVPQNPLELDFSKDQYIRTYQTLFVGIDRIGQDRGILISRKEYKDSNIYYLDLTSHRIYVLQENI
;
A
#
# COMPACT_ATOMS: atom_id res chain seq x y z
N MET A 1 -4.17 6.50 -15.51
CA MET A 1 -4.13 7.36 -14.32
C MET A 1 -2.67 7.71 -14.05
N THR A 2 -2.33 8.99 -13.97
CA THR A 2 -1.04 9.46 -13.44
C THR A 2 -1.33 10.13 -12.11
N GLY A 3 -0.69 9.71 -11.03
CA GLY A 3 -0.89 10.34 -9.73
C GLY A 3 -0.41 9.54 -8.53
N LYS A 4 -0.83 10.02 -7.36
CA LYS A 4 -0.59 9.45 -6.04
C LYS A 4 -1.60 8.35 -5.77
N HIS A 5 -1.14 7.13 -5.52
CA HIS A 5 -2.03 5.99 -5.29
C HIS A 5 -1.83 5.42 -3.89
N PHE A 6 -2.94 5.20 -3.19
CA PHE A 6 -2.97 4.42 -1.97
C PHE A 6 -3.68 3.10 -2.26
N VAL A 7 -3.01 1.99 -1.99
CA VAL A 7 -3.52 0.64 -2.21
C VAL A 7 -3.64 -0.04 -0.86
N GLY A 8 -4.81 -0.60 -0.56
CA GLY A 8 -5.04 -1.37 0.67
C GLY A 8 -5.81 -2.64 0.36
N CYS A 9 -5.54 -3.69 1.14
CA CYS A 9 -6.23 -4.96 0.99
C CYS A 9 -7.27 -5.12 2.12
N VAL A 10 -8.42 -5.69 1.80
CA VAL A 10 -9.52 -5.95 2.74
C VAL A 10 -10.02 -7.37 2.60
N ASP A 11 -10.78 -7.85 3.59
CA ASP A 11 -11.45 -9.14 3.47
C ASP A 11 -12.41 -9.14 2.27
N LYS A 12 -12.47 -10.25 1.53
CA LYS A 12 -13.45 -10.48 0.45
C LYS A 12 -14.87 -10.10 0.87
N GLU A 13 -15.30 -10.53 2.04
CA GLU A 13 -16.64 -10.26 2.58
C GLU A 13 -16.85 -8.78 2.91
N ALA A 14 -15.82 -8.08 3.37
CA ALA A 14 -15.89 -6.64 3.59
C ALA A 14 -16.04 -5.89 2.26
N PHE A 15 -15.35 -6.35 1.21
CA PHE A 15 -15.50 -5.82 -0.14
C PHE A 15 -16.90 -6.05 -0.71
N TYR A 16 -17.49 -7.23 -0.48
CA TYR A 16 -18.88 -7.52 -0.88
C TYR A 16 -19.95 -6.91 0.05
N GLY A 17 -19.56 -6.15 1.09
CA GLY A 17 -20.50 -5.41 1.93
C GLY A 17 -21.17 -6.23 3.04
N ALA A 18 -20.53 -7.27 3.55
CA ALA A 18 -21.03 -7.99 4.73
C ALA A 18 -21.17 -7.03 5.94
N PHE A 19 -22.37 -6.92 6.51
CA PHE A 19 -22.69 -5.98 7.60
C PHE A 19 -21.81 -6.12 8.85
N SER A 20 -21.27 -7.31 9.11
CA SER A 20 -20.38 -7.57 10.24
C SER A 20 -18.94 -7.12 9.99
N LYS A 21 -18.61 -6.65 8.78
CA LYS A 21 -17.25 -6.28 8.37
C LYS A 21 -17.21 -4.89 7.78
N SER A 22 -16.04 -4.25 7.91
CA SER A 22 -15.81 -2.89 7.41
C SER A 22 -14.85 -2.91 6.22
N PRO A 23 -15.17 -2.27 5.08
CA PRO A 23 -14.26 -2.09 3.95
C PRO A 23 -13.14 -1.09 4.24
N TYR A 24 -13.13 -0.47 5.42
CA TYR A 24 -12.06 0.43 5.87
C TYR A 24 -11.08 -0.24 6.84
N LYS A 25 -11.27 -1.54 7.14
CA LYS A 25 -10.38 -2.32 7.99
C LYS A 25 -9.37 -3.07 7.13
N PHE A 26 -8.31 -2.35 6.74
CA PHE A 26 -7.23 -2.90 5.92
C PHE A 26 -6.42 -3.97 6.66
N LYS A 27 -5.95 -4.98 5.92
CA LYS A 27 -5.14 -6.07 6.45
C LYS A 27 -3.98 -6.35 5.50
N HIS A 28 -2.86 -6.80 6.06
CA HIS A 28 -1.67 -7.10 5.27
C HIS A 28 -1.67 -8.46 4.60
N PHE A 29 -2.51 -9.40 5.04
CA PHE A 29 -2.59 -10.78 4.51
C PHE A 29 -1.24 -11.49 4.34
N ASN A 30 -0.27 -11.13 5.18
CA ASN A 30 1.11 -11.61 5.11
C ASN A 30 1.79 -11.37 3.74
N ILE A 31 1.43 -10.28 3.04
CA ILE A 31 2.14 -9.82 1.85
C ILE A 31 3.61 -9.61 2.21
N ASN A 32 4.50 -10.22 1.44
CA ASN A 32 5.95 -10.17 1.67
C ASN A 32 6.69 -9.29 0.66
N PHE A 33 6.00 -8.84 -0.39
CA PHE A 33 6.60 -8.13 -1.51
C PHE A 33 5.55 -7.26 -2.22
N ILE A 34 5.93 -6.03 -2.57
CA ILE A 34 5.13 -5.12 -3.39
C ILE A 34 6.02 -4.55 -4.48
N GLY A 35 5.70 -4.87 -5.73
CA GLY A 35 6.28 -4.25 -6.92
C GLY A 35 5.16 -3.78 -7.83
N VAL A 36 5.28 -2.57 -8.35
CA VAL A 36 4.43 -2.10 -9.45
C VAL A 36 5.27 -2.15 -10.71
N TYR A 37 4.71 -2.61 -11.81
CA TYR A 37 5.41 -2.66 -13.09
C TYR A 37 4.70 -1.73 -14.06
N VAL A 38 5.47 -0.87 -14.71
CA VAL A 38 4.95 0.08 -15.71
C VAL A 38 5.75 -0.16 -16.98
N ASP A 39 5.06 -0.60 -18.03
CA ASP A 39 5.66 -0.92 -19.33
C ASP A 39 6.84 -1.93 -19.25
N GLY A 40 6.84 -2.80 -18.23
CA GLY A 40 7.83 -3.87 -18.02
C GLY A 40 8.73 -3.66 -16.80
N PRO A 41 9.44 -2.53 -16.66
CA PRO A 41 10.29 -2.27 -15.48
C PRO A 41 9.49 -2.06 -14.17
N PRO A 42 10.05 -2.46 -13.01
CA PRO A 42 9.46 -2.17 -11.71
C PRO A 42 9.64 -0.70 -11.31
N VAL A 43 8.61 -0.15 -10.66
CA VAL A 43 8.52 1.21 -10.12
C VAL A 43 8.06 1.11 -8.66
N PRO A 44 8.88 1.49 -7.67
CA PRO A 44 10.30 1.87 -7.78
C PRO A 44 11.19 0.69 -8.20
N GLN A 45 12.40 0.99 -8.70
CA GLN A 45 13.36 0.01 -9.22
C GLN A 45 13.66 -1.14 -8.24
N ASN A 46 13.65 -0.84 -6.93
CA ASN A 46 13.71 -1.83 -5.87
C ASN A 46 12.32 -1.98 -5.23
N PRO A 47 11.66 -3.13 -5.41
CA PRO A 47 10.39 -3.46 -4.76
C PRO A 47 10.44 -3.29 -3.24
N LEU A 48 9.25 -3.17 -2.64
CA LEU A 48 9.11 -3.09 -1.19
C LEU A 48 8.97 -4.50 -0.62
N GLU A 49 10.02 -4.99 0.03
CA GLU A 49 10.00 -6.22 0.79
C GLU A 49 9.39 -5.98 2.18
N LEU A 50 8.60 -6.96 2.64
CA LEU A 50 7.82 -6.90 3.85
C LEU A 50 8.02 -8.18 4.69
N ASP A 51 8.36 -8.02 5.95
CA ASP A 51 8.33 -9.11 6.94
C ASP A 51 7.78 -8.55 8.26
N PHE A 52 6.50 -8.80 8.51
CA PHE A 52 5.81 -8.33 9.72
C PHE A 52 6.32 -9.04 10.99
N SER A 53 6.90 -10.23 10.87
CA SER A 53 7.46 -10.96 12.01
C SER A 53 8.78 -10.36 12.49
N LYS A 54 9.57 -9.81 11.56
CA LYS A 54 10.86 -9.16 11.83
C LYS A 54 10.80 -7.63 11.88
N ASP A 55 9.60 -7.07 11.90
CA ASP A 55 9.34 -5.62 11.82
C ASP A 55 9.95 -4.91 10.59
N GLN A 56 10.12 -5.65 9.48
CA GLN A 56 10.58 -5.14 8.20
C GLN A 56 9.40 -4.62 7.37
N TYR A 57 8.78 -3.53 7.81
CA TYR A 57 7.74 -2.82 7.05
C TYR A 57 7.91 -1.29 7.10
N ILE A 58 9.02 -0.84 7.69
CA ILE A 58 9.28 0.59 7.93
C ILE A 58 9.36 1.39 6.63
N ARG A 59 9.96 0.82 5.58
CA ARG A 59 10.09 1.49 4.27
C ARG A 59 8.71 1.79 3.69
N THR A 60 7.80 0.83 3.76
CA THR A 60 6.42 0.97 3.29
C THR A 60 5.61 1.91 4.18
N TYR A 61 5.82 1.89 5.50
CA TYR A 61 5.21 2.90 6.38
C TYR A 61 5.68 4.32 6.06
N GLN A 62 6.97 4.50 5.74
CA GLN A 62 7.53 5.80 5.36
C GLN A 62 6.94 6.34 4.05
N THR A 63 6.56 5.46 3.11
CA THR A 63 5.95 5.92 1.85
C THR A 63 4.62 6.65 2.10
N LEU A 64 3.88 6.33 3.17
CA LEU A 64 2.66 7.06 3.52
C LEU A 64 2.90 8.56 3.78
N PHE A 65 4.02 8.91 4.40
CA PHE A 65 4.38 10.32 4.65
C PHE A 65 4.66 11.06 3.35
N VAL A 66 5.27 10.38 2.37
CA VAL A 66 5.46 10.91 1.01
C VAL A 66 4.09 11.14 0.36
N GLY A 67 3.19 10.16 0.49
CA GLY A 67 1.89 10.21 -0.18
C GLY A 67 1.00 11.37 0.25
N ILE A 68 1.09 11.78 1.51
CA ILE A 68 0.30 12.90 2.04
C ILE A 68 1.11 14.20 2.21
N ASP A 69 2.30 14.28 1.62
CA ASP A 69 3.19 15.45 1.66
C ASP A 69 3.55 15.92 3.09
N ARG A 70 3.80 14.98 4.01
CA ARG A 70 4.14 15.26 5.42
C ARG A 70 5.56 14.87 5.83
N ILE A 71 6.44 14.55 4.89
CA ILE A 71 7.85 14.31 5.22
C ILE A 71 8.45 15.57 5.84
N GLY A 72 9.10 15.43 6.99
CA GLY A 72 9.82 16.52 7.66
C GLY A 72 8.93 17.53 8.39
N GLN A 73 7.61 17.30 8.45
CA GLN A 73 6.70 18.13 9.22
C GLN A 73 6.53 17.58 10.64
N ASP A 74 6.34 18.46 11.63
CA ASP A 74 5.96 18.09 13.00
C ASP A 74 4.47 17.71 13.09
N ARG A 75 4.04 16.83 12.18
CA ARG A 75 2.66 16.34 12.07
C ARG A 75 2.67 14.88 11.64
N GLY A 76 2.14 14.01 12.49
CA GLY A 76 1.95 12.59 12.16
C GLY A 76 0.89 12.34 11.08
N ILE A 77 0.67 11.07 10.75
CA ILE A 77 -0.29 10.63 9.71
C ILE A 77 -1.54 9.95 10.30
N LEU A 78 -1.82 10.17 11.59
CA LEU A 78 -2.95 9.57 12.35
C LEU A 78 -2.95 8.03 12.45
N ILE A 79 -1.87 7.37 12.04
CA ILE A 79 -1.61 5.96 12.28
C ILE A 79 -0.19 5.82 12.82
N SER A 80 -0.03 5.15 13.95
CA SER A 80 1.28 4.84 14.51
C SER A 80 1.94 3.66 13.78
N ARG A 81 3.26 3.53 13.90
CA ARG A 81 3.99 2.37 13.38
C ARG A 81 3.44 1.04 13.90
N LYS A 82 3.02 1.01 15.17
CA LYS A 82 2.47 -0.20 15.80
C LYS A 82 1.12 -0.57 15.20
N GLU A 83 0.23 0.40 15.00
CA GLU A 83 -1.06 0.17 14.34
C GLU A 83 -0.88 -0.22 12.87
N TYR A 84 0.12 0.35 12.19
CA TYR A 84 0.46 0.00 10.82
C TYR A 84 0.92 -1.46 10.65
N LYS A 85 1.51 -2.07 11.69
CA LYS A 85 1.85 -3.50 11.65
C LYS A 85 0.62 -4.37 11.37
N ASP A 86 -0.52 -3.99 11.93
CA ASP A 86 -1.78 -4.73 11.83
C ASP A 86 -2.70 -4.22 10.70
N SER A 87 -2.46 -2.99 10.21
CA SER A 87 -3.23 -2.34 9.15
C SER A 87 -2.30 -1.86 8.03
N ASN A 88 -2.44 -2.40 6.82
CA ASN A 88 -1.54 -2.08 5.72
C ASN A 88 -2.23 -1.35 4.58
N ILE A 89 -1.79 -0.10 4.40
CA ILE A 89 -2.07 0.75 3.25
C ILE A 89 -0.72 1.10 2.64
N TYR A 90 -0.62 1.01 1.33
CA TYR A 90 0.62 1.16 0.57
C TYR A 90 0.53 2.41 -0.28
N TYR A 91 1.46 3.34 -0.09
CA TYR A 91 1.60 4.47 -1.01
C TYR A 91 2.53 4.12 -2.16
N LEU A 92 2.09 4.42 -3.37
CA LEU A 92 2.81 4.24 -4.62
C LEU A 92 2.72 5.54 -5.42
N ASP A 93 3.89 6.08 -5.78
CA ASP A 93 3.99 7.23 -6.67
C ASP A 93 4.16 6.76 -8.12
N LEU A 94 3.14 6.99 -8.94
CA LEU A 94 3.12 6.60 -10.35
C LEU A 94 3.02 7.83 -11.26
N THR A 95 3.39 9.02 -10.75
CA THR A 95 3.22 10.30 -11.45
C THR A 95 3.95 10.38 -12.79
N SER A 96 5.04 9.62 -12.96
CA SER A 96 5.83 9.57 -14.21
C SER A 96 5.47 8.42 -15.15
N HIS A 97 4.40 7.66 -14.89
CA HIS A 97 4.17 6.34 -15.49
C HIS A 97 2.73 6.15 -16.00
N ARG A 98 2.56 5.63 -17.23
CA ARG A 98 1.24 5.27 -17.79
C ARG A 98 0.89 3.84 -17.39
N ILE A 99 -0.19 3.66 -16.63
CA ILE A 99 -0.65 2.33 -16.21
C ILE A 99 -1.72 1.80 -17.17
N TYR A 100 -1.53 0.59 -17.69
CA TYR A 100 -2.58 -0.23 -18.30
C TYR A 100 -2.96 -1.33 -17.30
N VAL A 101 -4.25 -1.42 -16.95
CA VAL A 101 -4.77 -2.56 -16.16
C VAL A 101 -5.12 -3.65 -17.16
N LEU A 102 -4.29 -4.68 -17.25
CA LEU A 102 -4.60 -5.89 -18.01
C LEU A 102 -5.27 -6.88 -17.05
N GLN A 103 -6.52 -7.21 -17.34
CA GLN A 103 -7.21 -8.33 -16.71
C GLN A 103 -7.08 -9.54 -17.65
N GLU A 104 -6.23 -10.50 -17.30
CA GLU A 104 -6.26 -11.80 -17.96
C GLU A 104 -7.32 -12.67 -17.29
N ASN A 105 -8.31 -13.09 -18.08
CA ASN A 105 -9.24 -14.14 -17.71
C ASN A 105 -8.58 -15.48 -18.08
N ILE A 106 -8.32 -16.33 -17.07
CA ILE A 106 -8.10 -17.77 -17.26
C ILE A 106 -9.41 -18.47 -16.88
#